data_AF-A0A4Q3SKN2-F1
#
_entry.id   AF-A0A4Q3SKN2-F1
#
_cell.length_a   1.000
_cell.length_b   1.000
_cell.length_c   1.000
_cell.angle_alpha   90.00
_cell.angle_beta   90.00
_cell.angle_gamma   90.00
#
_symmetry.space_group_name_H-M   'P 1'
#
loop_
_entity.id
_entity.type
_entity.pdbx_description
1 polymer ?
#
loop_
_entity_poly.entity_id
_entity_poly.type
_entity_poly.pdbx_seq_one_letter_code
_entity_poly.pdbx_strand_id
1 'polypeptide(L)'
;MLRCDLVLPLTSMKMSILPVVAPRITASYFRSVHVVAFCFVLFIPCARLNAQVSVNDQTEADGWARKYKDDDVLCKSSYHYYTFDKGVNALNDKVVVVQEDAEMEFISLKKYSGLSYAEFYNKFVKLKTFRKESKVGNKFVTSAKSGIDRSLTDENIFFDDGRMQYYPIRFADKGSIARIVVKKEFGDAKYLTRVFFHESYPVAEQVYEFRVPEWMQIEFRYFNFEGYKIEKKETKKGGYINYAFIMRDVPATKSEFKQIGRAFTHPHIVIQVKSFKNKGETLQGFDNVNDIYNWNNRLYKMANNDPSKLKSQLSKIVADKKTDIEKIRAIYYWVQDKIRYIAYEDGYSGYIPSSAQDVLNNKYGDCKGMANLLSEFLKLAGYDARFTWIGTRQIPYQQSLPALCVNNHAITTLYFGGKEYFLDATEKYIPFGENAYRIQGKEALITNNDKFDIKTVPLTTGEQHKT
;
A
#
# COMPACT_ATOMS: atom_id res chain seq x y z
N MET A 1 2.13 -0.19 -6.24
CA MET A 1 1.87 -1.55 -5.66
C MET A 1 2.24 -1.66 -4.16
N LEU A 2 3.29 -0.96 -3.70
CA LEU A 2 3.91 -1.11 -2.37
C LEU A 2 3.15 -0.55 -1.14
N ARG A 3 2.10 0.26 -1.30
CA ARG A 3 1.56 1.10 -0.20
C ARG A 3 0.14 0.81 0.26
N CYS A 4 -0.55 -0.21 -0.28
CA CYS A 4 -1.88 -0.59 0.24
C CYS A 4 -1.86 -0.96 1.75
N ASP A 5 -0.67 -1.14 2.35
CA ASP A 5 -0.46 -1.51 3.75
C ASP A 5 0.04 -0.36 4.65
N LEU A 6 0.27 0.85 4.13
CA LEU A 6 0.80 1.95 4.95
C LEU A 6 -0.32 2.66 5.72
N VAL A 7 -0.86 1.98 6.73
CA VAL A 7 -1.25 2.66 7.97
C VAL A 7 0.01 2.75 8.82
N LEU A 8 0.92 3.67 8.46
CA LEU A 8 2.01 4.02 9.38
C LEU A 8 1.37 4.76 10.56
N PRO A 9 1.72 4.44 11.82
CA PRO A 9 1.41 5.34 12.91
C PRO A 9 2.08 6.69 12.60
N LEU A 10 1.28 7.76 12.53
CA LEU A 10 1.73 9.13 12.21
C LEU A 10 2.85 9.65 13.14
N THR A 11 3.16 8.93 14.22
CA THR A 11 4.29 9.18 15.12
C THR A 11 5.66 8.90 14.49
N SER A 12 5.75 8.14 13.38
CA SER A 12 7.05 7.84 12.73
C SER A 12 7.44 8.81 11.61
N MET A 13 6.59 9.76 11.22
CA MET A 13 6.97 10.85 10.32
C MET A 13 7.61 11.96 11.16
N LYS A 14 8.94 12.12 11.06
CA LYS A 14 9.62 13.34 11.54
C LYS A 14 9.11 14.53 10.71
N MET A 15 8.05 15.18 11.17
CA MET A 15 7.68 16.51 10.68
C MET A 15 8.71 17.51 11.22
N SER A 16 9.65 17.92 10.37
CA SER A 16 10.50 19.08 10.63
C SER A 16 9.63 20.34 10.67
N ILE A 17 9.23 20.76 11.87
CA ILE A 17 8.57 22.05 12.10
C ILE A 17 9.67 23.12 12.04
N LEU A 18 9.75 23.85 10.92
CA LEU A 18 10.48 25.11 10.88
C LEU A 18 9.68 26.18 11.65
N PRO A 19 10.28 26.93 12.58
CA PRO A 19 9.58 27.97 13.31
C PRO A 19 9.28 29.16 12.39
N VAL A 20 8.01 29.56 12.34
CA VAL A 20 7.57 30.80 11.68
C VAL A 20 8.03 31.98 12.54
N VAL A 21 8.99 32.74 12.02
CA VAL A 21 9.44 34.02 12.60
C VAL A 21 8.36 35.07 12.36
N ALA A 22 7.81 35.64 13.44
CA ALA A 22 6.87 36.75 13.38
C ALA A 22 7.60 38.06 13.00
N PRO A 23 7.07 38.89 12.07
CA PRO A 23 7.65 40.20 11.81
C PRO A 23 7.23 41.21 12.89
N ARG A 24 8.21 41.94 13.41
CA ARG A 24 8.03 43.13 14.27
C ARG A 24 7.40 44.26 13.43
N ILE A 25 6.28 44.79 13.89
CA ILE A 25 5.69 46.03 13.35
C ILE A 25 6.19 47.20 14.20
N THR A 26 6.88 48.13 13.55
CA THR A 26 7.33 49.41 14.12
C THR A 26 6.19 50.42 14.19
N ALA A 27 6.14 51.16 15.29
CA ALA A 27 5.18 52.22 15.55
C ALA A 27 5.43 53.48 14.70
N SER A 28 4.36 54.12 14.22
CA SER A 28 4.38 55.54 13.87
C SER A 28 3.11 56.24 14.35
N TYR A 29 3.32 57.35 15.03
CA TYR A 29 2.35 58.29 15.59
C TYR A 29 1.38 58.85 14.54
N PHE A 30 0.09 58.95 14.90
CA PHE A 30 -0.74 60.11 14.54
C PHE A 30 -1.81 60.33 15.62
N ARG A 31 -1.81 61.53 16.23
CA ARG A 31 -2.86 62.06 17.10
C ARG A 31 -4.03 62.50 16.23
N SER A 32 -5.28 62.25 16.66
CA SER A 32 -6.36 63.27 16.73
C SER A 32 -7.66 62.73 17.34
N VAL A 33 -8.07 63.42 18.42
CA VAL A 33 -9.43 63.81 18.88
C VAL A 33 -10.50 62.74 19.19
N HIS A 34 -11.10 62.92 20.37
CA HIS A 34 -12.07 62.07 21.06
C HIS A 34 -13.48 62.10 20.45
N VAL A 35 -14.13 60.94 20.38
CA VAL A 35 -15.56 60.77 20.71
C VAL A 35 -15.70 59.45 21.47
N VAL A 36 -16.00 59.53 22.77
CA VAL A 36 -16.27 58.37 23.62
C VAL A 36 -17.73 57.98 23.41
N ALA A 37 -17.97 56.92 22.63
CA ALA A 37 -19.25 56.24 22.55
C ALA A 37 -19.19 54.98 23.42
N PHE A 38 -19.87 55.01 24.57
CA PHE A 38 -20.09 53.85 25.42
C PHE A 38 -21.08 52.89 24.72
N CYS A 39 -20.57 52.05 23.82
CA CYS A 39 -21.32 50.88 23.35
C CYS A 39 -21.20 49.78 24.40
N PHE A 40 -22.27 49.56 25.17
CA PHE A 40 -22.49 48.32 25.91
C PHE A 40 -22.55 47.16 24.91
N VAL A 41 -21.40 46.56 24.61
CA VAL A 41 -21.36 45.25 23.98
C VAL A 41 -21.80 44.26 25.05
N LEU A 42 -23.08 43.89 24.99
CA LEU A 42 -23.58 42.67 25.61
C LEU A 42 -22.70 41.51 25.12
N PHE A 43 -21.75 41.10 25.97
CA PHE A 43 -21.12 39.79 25.87
C PHE A 43 -22.23 38.76 26.11
N ILE A 44 -22.97 38.42 25.06
CA ILE A 44 -23.70 37.17 25.02
C ILE A 44 -22.59 36.10 25.09
N PRO A 45 -22.50 35.31 26.17
CA PRO A 45 -21.63 34.15 26.13
C PRO A 45 -22.19 33.31 25.01
N CYS A 46 -21.43 33.18 23.92
CA CYS A 46 -21.69 32.13 22.95
C CYS A 46 -21.42 30.84 23.72
N ALA A 47 -22.44 30.37 24.44
CA ALA A 47 -22.45 29.06 25.06
C ALA A 47 -22.28 28.10 23.89
N ARG A 48 -21.03 27.66 23.68
CA ARG A 48 -20.82 26.40 22.98
C ARG A 48 -21.64 25.41 23.78
N LEU A 49 -22.80 25.01 23.26
CA LEU A 49 -23.46 23.80 23.71
C LEU A 49 -22.47 22.66 23.41
N ASN A 50 -21.52 22.45 24.31
CA ASN A 50 -20.85 21.17 24.43
C ASN A 50 -21.95 20.25 24.93
N ALA A 51 -22.60 19.54 24.01
CA ALA A 51 -23.52 18.48 24.41
C ALA A 51 -22.71 17.53 25.31
N GLN A 52 -23.11 17.47 26.57
CA GLN A 52 -22.43 16.69 27.58
C GLN A 52 -22.48 15.21 27.17
N VAL A 53 -21.34 14.51 27.30
CA VAL A 53 -21.27 13.07 27.02
C VAL A 53 -22.29 12.35 27.91
N SER A 54 -23.10 11.45 27.33
CA SER A 54 -24.14 10.74 28.07
C SER A 54 -23.55 9.87 29.18
N VAL A 55 -24.29 9.71 30.29
CA VAL A 55 -23.87 8.85 31.42
C VAL A 55 -23.66 7.40 30.95
N ASN A 56 -24.48 6.93 30.01
CA ASN A 56 -24.36 5.59 29.44
C ASN A 56 -23.04 5.43 28.67
N ASP A 57 -22.67 6.39 27.83
CA ASP A 57 -21.40 6.34 27.08
C ASP A 57 -20.18 6.44 28.02
N GLN A 58 -20.26 7.22 29.09
CA GLN A 58 -19.21 7.27 30.12
C GLN A 58 -19.06 5.92 30.85
N THR A 59 -20.19 5.34 31.27
CA THR A 59 -20.21 4.03 31.94
C THR A 59 -19.68 2.92 31.04
N GLU A 60 -20.02 2.95 29.76
CA GLU A 60 -19.48 2.03 28.77
C GLU A 60 -17.96 2.20 28.62
N ALA A 61 -17.48 3.44 28.51
CA ALA A 61 -16.04 3.73 28.46
C ALA A 61 -15.30 3.30 29.74
N ASP A 62 -15.92 3.40 30.91
CA ASP A 62 -15.37 2.84 32.16
C ASP A 62 -15.23 1.32 32.11
N GLY A 63 -16.23 0.63 31.54
CA GLY A 63 -16.18 -0.80 31.27
C GLY A 63 -14.99 -1.18 30.39
N TRP A 64 -14.86 -0.50 29.24
CA TRP A 64 -13.78 -0.75 28.29
C TRP A 64 -12.41 -0.38 28.84
N ALA A 65 -12.27 0.75 29.55
CA ALA A 65 -11.00 1.17 30.14
C ALA A 65 -10.45 0.19 31.18
N ARG A 66 -11.31 -0.61 31.83
CA ARG A 66 -10.85 -1.70 32.72
C ARG A 66 -10.21 -2.87 31.95
N LYS A 67 -10.66 -3.13 30.72
CA LYS A 67 -10.15 -4.19 29.84
C LYS A 67 -8.92 -3.73 29.06
N TYR A 68 -8.96 -2.54 28.47
CA TYR A 68 -7.92 -1.94 27.64
C TYR A 68 -7.19 -0.83 28.42
N LYS A 69 -6.44 -1.22 29.46
CA LYS A 69 -5.86 -0.27 30.44
C LYS A 69 -4.80 0.65 29.84
N ASP A 70 -4.06 0.16 28.86
CA ASP A 70 -2.94 0.87 28.24
C ASP A 70 -3.39 1.74 27.05
N ASP A 71 -4.64 1.62 26.62
CA ASP A 71 -5.18 2.30 25.44
C ASP A 71 -5.98 3.55 25.81
N ASP A 72 -5.89 4.57 24.96
CA ASP A 72 -6.59 5.84 25.18
C ASP A 72 -7.92 5.91 24.42
N VAL A 73 -8.04 5.13 23.33
CA VAL A 73 -9.22 5.06 22.46
C VAL A 73 -9.45 3.60 22.05
N LEU A 74 -10.71 3.19 21.98
CA LEU A 74 -11.15 1.90 21.46
C LEU A 74 -12.00 2.09 20.21
N CYS A 75 -11.80 1.26 19.18
CA CYS A 75 -12.78 1.08 18.13
C CYS A 75 -13.84 0.06 18.61
N LYS A 76 -15.06 0.52 18.89
CA LYS A 76 -16.15 -0.34 19.38
C LYS A 76 -16.64 -1.29 18.31
N SER A 77 -16.77 -0.79 17.09
CA SER A 77 -17.22 -1.54 15.94
C SER A 77 -16.50 -1.03 14.70
N SER A 78 -16.02 -1.97 13.89
CA SER A 78 -15.45 -1.69 12.58
C SER A 78 -16.08 -2.66 11.59
N TYR A 79 -16.92 -2.14 10.71
CA TYR A 79 -17.69 -2.93 9.76
C TYR A 79 -17.33 -2.49 8.35
N HIS A 80 -16.87 -3.44 7.53
CA HIS A 80 -16.54 -3.24 6.13
C HIS A 80 -17.40 -4.16 5.28
N TYR A 81 -18.08 -3.59 4.30
CA TYR A 81 -18.98 -4.30 3.41
C TYR A 81 -18.56 -4.12 1.95
N TYR A 82 -18.26 -5.23 1.29
CA TYR A 82 -17.79 -5.26 -0.09
C TYR A 82 -18.88 -5.77 -1.04
N THR A 83 -19.10 -5.05 -2.12
CA THR A 83 -19.97 -5.46 -3.22
C THR A 83 -19.21 -5.47 -4.54
N PHE A 84 -19.60 -6.38 -5.45
CA PHE A 84 -18.90 -6.63 -6.70
C PHE A 84 -19.82 -6.37 -7.89
N ASP A 85 -19.32 -5.69 -8.91
CA ASP A 85 -20.04 -5.46 -10.17
C ASP A 85 -19.11 -5.65 -11.37
N LYS A 86 -19.68 -5.73 -12.57
CA LYS A 86 -18.94 -5.81 -13.83
C LYS A 86 -18.51 -4.40 -14.22
N GLY A 87 -17.28 -4.25 -14.66
CA GLY A 87 -16.77 -2.96 -15.12
C GLY A 87 -15.73 -3.08 -16.21
N VAL A 88 -15.13 -1.94 -16.51
CA VAL A 88 -14.03 -1.81 -17.47
C VAL A 88 -12.92 -0.99 -16.81
N ASN A 89 -11.69 -1.49 -16.87
CA ASN A 89 -10.54 -0.78 -16.26
C ASN A 89 -9.94 0.25 -17.24
N ALA A 90 -8.93 1.00 -16.80
CA ALA A 90 -8.28 2.02 -17.63
C ALA A 90 -7.44 1.47 -18.82
N LEU A 91 -7.28 0.15 -18.96
CA LEU A 91 -6.72 -0.51 -20.15
C LEU A 91 -7.81 -1.05 -21.09
N ASN A 92 -9.07 -0.71 -20.83
CA ASN A 92 -10.26 -1.23 -21.53
C ASN A 92 -10.50 -2.74 -21.36
N ASP A 93 -9.93 -3.38 -20.34
CA ASP A 93 -10.24 -4.78 -20.04
C ASP A 93 -11.60 -4.88 -19.34
N LYS A 94 -12.36 -5.93 -19.67
CA LYS A 94 -13.53 -6.33 -18.88
C LYS A 94 -13.05 -6.86 -17.52
N VAL A 95 -13.57 -6.33 -16.43
CA VAL A 95 -13.10 -6.64 -15.07
C VAL A 95 -14.25 -6.74 -14.09
N VAL A 96 -13.95 -7.16 -12.85
CA VAL A 96 -14.82 -6.99 -11.68
C VAL A 96 -14.40 -5.72 -10.97
N VAL A 97 -15.30 -4.77 -10.74
CA VAL A 97 -15.08 -3.62 -9.86
C VAL A 97 -15.60 -3.92 -8.47
N VAL A 98 -15.04 -3.27 -7.45
CA VAL A 98 -15.45 -3.49 -6.05
C VAL A 98 -15.80 -2.15 -5.41
N GLN A 99 -16.91 -2.11 -4.69
CA GLN A 99 -17.21 -1.02 -3.76
C GLN A 99 -17.02 -1.52 -2.34
N GLU A 100 -16.34 -0.72 -1.52
CA GLU A 100 -16.29 -0.87 -0.07
C GLU A 100 -17.14 0.23 0.57
N ASP A 101 -18.10 -0.14 1.40
CA ASP A 101 -18.78 0.72 2.36
C ASP A 101 -18.31 0.33 3.76
N ALA A 102 -17.66 1.24 4.49
CA ALA A 102 -17.16 0.95 5.83
C ALA A 102 -17.57 2.01 6.86
N GLU A 103 -17.82 1.55 8.08
CA GLU A 103 -18.15 2.38 9.24
C GLU A 103 -17.34 1.91 10.46
N MET A 104 -16.67 2.86 11.11
CA MET A 104 -15.90 2.62 12.33
C MET A 104 -16.37 3.58 13.43
N GLU A 105 -16.73 3.05 14.59
CA GLU A 105 -17.10 3.84 15.77
C GLU A 105 -16.02 3.78 16.85
N PHE A 106 -15.51 4.94 17.23
CA PHE A 106 -14.48 5.11 18.24
C PHE A 106 -15.06 5.68 19.52
N ILE A 107 -14.64 5.15 20.66
CA ILE A 107 -14.96 5.69 21.98
C ILE A 107 -13.68 6.05 22.74
N SER A 108 -13.69 7.24 23.32
CA SER A 108 -12.62 7.73 24.19
C SER A 108 -12.61 7.00 25.54
N LEU A 109 -11.48 6.41 25.92
CA LEU A 109 -11.31 5.73 27.22
C LEU A 109 -10.75 6.66 28.31
N LYS A 110 -10.17 7.81 27.92
CA LYS A 110 -9.57 8.80 28.82
C LYS A 110 -9.90 10.23 28.37
N LYS A 111 -9.86 11.21 29.29
CA LYS A 111 -9.99 12.62 28.90
C LYS A 111 -8.81 13.05 28.01
N TYR A 112 -9.07 13.96 27.08
CA TYR A 112 -8.07 14.52 26.17
C TYR A 112 -7.32 13.50 25.30
N SER A 113 -7.96 12.37 24.98
CA SER A 113 -7.43 11.36 24.09
C SER A 113 -7.58 11.75 22.61
N GLY A 114 -6.91 11.00 21.74
CA GLY A 114 -7.11 11.14 20.30
C GLY A 114 -6.40 10.06 19.51
N LEU A 115 -6.76 9.98 18.24
CA LEU A 115 -6.07 9.19 17.24
C LEU A 115 -6.05 9.93 15.91
N SER A 116 -5.28 9.42 14.97
CA SER A 116 -5.43 9.79 13.57
C SER A 116 -5.94 8.58 12.80
N TYR A 117 -7.06 8.75 12.10
CA TYR A 117 -7.59 7.73 11.21
C TYR A 117 -7.29 8.12 9.77
N ALA A 118 -6.69 7.22 9.01
CA ALA A 118 -6.16 7.49 7.68
C ALA A 118 -6.67 6.49 6.65
N GLU A 119 -6.93 6.99 5.44
CA GLU A 119 -7.36 6.19 4.30
C GLU A 119 -6.45 6.42 3.09
N PHE A 120 -5.89 5.32 2.58
CA PHE A 120 -5.15 5.31 1.33
C PHE A 120 -6.08 5.32 0.12
N TYR A 121 -5.67 6.04 -0.93
CA TYR A 121 -6.29 5.99 -2.23
C TYR A 121 -5.29 6.35 -3.34
N ASN A 122 -5.59 5.94 -4.57
CA ASN A 122 -4.83 6.25 -5.78
C ASN A 122 -5.72 6.12 -7.03
N LYS A 123 -5.14 6.01 -8.25
CA LYS A 123 -5.96 5.86 -9.48
C LYS A 123 -6.71 4.53 -9.58
N PHE A 124 -6.25 3.50 -8.87
CA PHE A 124 -6.87 2.17 -8.86
C PHE A 124 -7.90 2.00 -7.75
N VAL A 125 -7.69 2.65 -6.61
CA VAL A 125 -8.57 2.62 -5.44
C VAL A 125 -8.97 4.04 -5.11
N LYS A 126 -10.19 4.43 -5.47
CA LYS A 126 -10.68 5.81 -5.32
C LYS A 126 -11.43 5.97 -4.02
N LEU A 127 -11.10 7.00 -3.24
CA LEU A 127 -11.87 7.41 -2.07
C LEU A 127 -13.05 8.29 -2.50
N LYS A 128 -14.27 7.76 -2.43
CA LYS A 128 -15.51 8.47 -2.84
C LYS A 128 -16.15 9.21 -1.67
N THR A 129 -16.05 8.66 -0.47
CA THR A 129 -16.54 9.29 0.75
C THR A 129 -15.56 9.01 1.86
N PHE A 130 -15.20 10.06 2.61
CA PHE A 130 -14.44 9.93 3.85
C PHE A 130 -14.85 11.04 4.80
N ARG A 131 -15.69 10.69 5.77
CA ARG A 131 -16.31 11.66 6.68
C ARG A 131 -16.05 11.24 8.11
N LYS A 132 -15.82 12.26 8.95
CA LYS A 132 -15.80 12.12 10.39
C LYS A 132 -17.08 12.69 10.96
N GLU A 133 -17.71 11.97 11.85
CA GLU A 133 -18.88 12.39 12.60
C GLU A 133 -18.59 12.34 14.10
N SER A 134 -19.25 13.20 14.87
CA SER A 134 -19.16 13.20 16.32
C SER A 134 -20.54 13.01 16.90
N LYS A 135 -20.64 12.18 17.93
CA LYS A 135 -21.92 11.95 18.62
C LYS A 135 -22.24 13.16 19.50
N VAL A 136 -23.43 13.73 19.32
CA VAL A 136 -23.97 14.88 20.06
C VAL A 136 -25.36 14.48 20.56
N GLY A 137 -25.49 14.21 21.85
CA GLY A 137 -26.66 13.51 22.38
C GLY A 137 -26.81 12.12 21.74
N ASN A 138 -27.94 11.85 21.09
CA ASN A 138 -28.21 10.57 20.41
C ASN A 138 -28.00 10.61 18.89
N LYS A 139 -27.49 11.71 18.34
CA LYS A 139 -27.30 11.90 16.89
C LYS A 139 -25.83 12.01 16.54
N PHE A 140 -25.47 11.54 15.35
CA PHE A 140 -24.17 11.81 14.75
C PHE A 140 -24.24 13.08 13.91
N VAL A 141 -23.26 13.97 14.11
CA VAL A 141 -23.13 15.22 13.37
C VAL A 141 -21.85 15.16 12.56
N THR A 142 -21.98 15.27 11.24
CA THR A 142 -20.84 15.27 10.33
C THR A 142 -19.97 16.52 10.51
N SER A 143 -18.65 16.33 10.53
CA SER A 143 -17.67 17.41 10.54
C SER A 143 -17.79 18.25 9.29
N ALA A 144 -17.89 19.58 9.45
CA ALA A 144 -17.86 20.51 8.32
C ALA A 144 -16.49 20.55 7.60
N LYS A 145 -15.41 20.15 8.29
CA LYS A 145 -14.07 20.04 7.69
C LYS A 145 -13.89 18.66 7.07
N SER A 146 -13.40 18.65 5.84
CA SER A 146 -12.89 17.46 5.16
C SER A 146 -11.59 16.96 5.77
N GLY A 147 -11.21 15.72 5.45
CA GLY A 147 -9.96 15.12 5.90
C GLY A 147 -8.75 15.82 5.28
N ILE A 148 -7.65 15.83 6.03
CA ILE A 148 -6.38 16.41 5.59
C ILE A 148 -5.78 15.48 4.56
N ASP A 149 -5.55 16.00 3.35
CA ASP A 149 -5.06 15.21 2.24
C ASP A 149 -3.55 15.42 2.02
N ARG A 150 -2.80 14.33 1.86
CA ARG A 150 -1.34 14.33 1.67
C ARG A 150 -0.94 13.34 0.59
N SER A 151 0.04 13.73 -0.21
CA SER A 151 0.76 12.78 -1.07
C SER A 151 1.63 11.89 -0.19
N LEU A 152 1.73 10.61 -0.56
CA LEU A 152 2.57 9.63 0.11
C LEU A 152 3.98 9.54 -0.50
N THR A 153 4.30 10.37 -1.50
CA THR A 153 5.63 10.45 -2.10
C THR A 153 6.70 10.60 -1.01
N ASP A 154 7.71 9.75 -1.07
CA ASP A 154 8.88 9.72 -0.16
C ASP A 154 10.13 10.19 -0.92
N GLU A 155 11.25 10.47 -0.25
CA GLU A 155 12.48 11.02 -0.85
C GLU A 155 13.03 10.16 -2.01
N ASN A 156 12.76 8.85 -1.98
CA ASN A 156 13.17 7.90 -3.04
C ASN A 156 12.11 7.69 -4.13
N ILE A 157 10.96 8.36 -4.04
CA ILE A 157 9.88 8.35 -5.03
C ILE A 157 9.80 9.75 -5.62
N PHE A 158 10.01 9.89 -6.92
CA PHE A 158 9.86 11.20 -7.56
C PHE A 158 8.39 11.56 -7.76
N PHE A 159 7.58 10.56 -8.16
CA PHE A 159 6.15 10.75 -8.31
C PHE A 159 5.39 9.44 -8.16
N ASP A 160 4.33 9.45 -7.36
CA ASP A 160 3.33 8.38 -7.30
C ASP A 160 1.93 8.99 -7.21
N ASP A 161 0.92 8.18 -7.55
CA ASP A 161 -0.49 8.54 -7.39
C ASP A 161 -1.06 8.18 -6.02
N GLY A 162 -0.20 7.70 -5.12
CA GLY A 162 -0.52 7.31 -3.76
C GLY A 162 -0.79 8.54 -2.90
N ARG A 163 -2.01 8.59 -2.38
CA ARG A 163 -2.44 9.65 -1.48
C ARG A 163 -3.03 9.04 -0.23
N MET A 164 -2.97 9.82 0.84
CA MET A 164 -3.58 9.50 2.11
C MET A 164 -4.40 10.70 2.55
N GLN A 165 -5.68 10.47 2.79
CA GLN A 165 -6.52 11.42 3.51
C GLN A 165 -6.64 10.95 4.94
N TYR A 166 -6.50 11.84 5.92
CA TYR A 166 -6.65 11.47 7.33
C TYR A 166 -7.40 12.52 8.16
N TYR A 167 -8.04 12.06 9.24
CA TYR A 167 -8.62 12.91 10.26
C TYR A 167 -7.85 12.78 11.57
N PRO A 168 -7.33 13.89 12.14
CA PRO A 168 -7.03 13.94 13.56
C PRO A 168 -8.36 13.96 14.34
N ILE A 169 -8.59 12.92 15.12
CA ILE A 169 -9.75 12.77 15.99
C ILE A 169 -9.27 13.08 17.41
N ARG A 170 -9.88 14.10 18.03
CA ARG A 170 -9.57 14.53 19.40
C ARG A 170 -10.85 14.45 20.22
N PHE A 171 -10.75 13.84 21.39
CA PHE A 171 -11.85 13.68 22.33
C PHE A 171 -11.56 14.53 23.56
N ALA A 172 -12.45 15.48 23.88
CA ALA A 172 -12.30 16.29 25.08
C ALA A 172 -12.56 15.46 26.34
N ASP A 173 -13.64 14.67 26.31
CA ASP A 173 -14.12 13.91 27.46
C ASP A 173 -14.05 12.41 27.23
N LYS A 174 -13.87 11.67 28.33
CA LYS A 174 -14.05 10.21 28.34
C LYS A 174 -15.48 9.86 27.94
N GLY A 175 -15.66 8.78 27.17
CA GLY A 175 -16.95 8.37 26.63
C GLY A 175 -17.40 9.15 25.39
N SER A 176 -16.65 10.18 24.96
CA SER A 176 -16.93 10.84 23.68
C SER A 176 -16.81 9.84 22.54
N ILE A 177 -17.76 9.88 21.60
CA ILE A 177 -17.82 8.96 20.45
C ILE A 177 -17.62 9.73 19.15
N ALA A 178 -16.79 9.17 18.27
CA ALA A 178 -16.63 9.62 16.89
C ALA A 178 -16.89 8.45 15.94
N ARG A 179 -17.43 8.75 14.77
CA ARG A 179 -17.66 7.76 13.72
C ARG A 179 -16.90 8.17 12.47
N ILE A 180 -16.32 7.20 11.79
CA ILE A 180 -15.72 7.36 10.47
C ILE A 180 -16.57 6.59 9.48
N VAL A 181 -16.95 7.24 8.38
CA VAL A 181 -17.68 6.63 7.26
C VAL A 181 -16.83 6.72 6.01
N VAL A 182 -16.58 5.58 5.38
CA VAL A 182 -15.72 5.42 4.21
C VAL A 182 -16.50 4.78 3.07
N LYS A 183 -16.33 5.31 1.85
CA LYS A 183 -16.66 4.61 0.61
C LYS A 183 -15.47 4.60 -0.32
N LYS A 184 -15.03 3.41 -0.74
CA LYS A 184 -13.99 3.24 -1.77
C LYS A 184 -14.51 2.50 -2.98
N GLU A 185 -13.90 2.79 -4.13
CA GLU A 185 -14.12 2.10 -5.40
C GLU A 185 -12.80 1.55 -5.91
N PHE A 186 -12.72 0.24 -6.06
CA PHE A 186 -11.61 -0.46 -6.70
C PHE A 186 -11.96 -0.62 -8.18
N GLY A 187 -11.15 0.00 -9.05
CA GLY A 187 -11.34 -0.07 -10.51
C GLY A 187 -11.08 -1.46 -11.10
N ASP A 188 -10.56 -2.38 -10.29
CA ASP A 188 -10.50 -3.82 -10.56
C ASP A 188 -10.33 -4.56 -9.21
N ALA A 189 -11.02 -5.67 -9.03
CA ALA A 189 -10.99 -6.51 -7.83
C ALA A 189 -9.59 -7.02 -7.48
N LYS A 190 -8.68 -7.15 -8.45
CA LYS A 190 -7.29 -7.54 -8.15
C LYS A 190 -6.54 -6.51 -7.28
N TYR A 191 -7.05 -5.29 -7.16
CA TYR A 191 -6.50 -4.26 -6.26
C TYR A 191 -7.02 -4.37 -4.82
N LEU A 192 -8.14 -5.07 -4.57
CA LEU A 192 -8.57 -5.50 -3.24
C LEU A 192 -7.79 -6.77 -2.86
N THR A 193 -6.50 -6.61 -2.62
CA THR A 193 -5.60 -7.77 -2.43
C THR A 193 -5.83 -8.48 -1.11
N ARG A 194 -6.03 -7.73 -0.01
CA ARG A 194 -6.09 -8.28 1.35
C ARG A 194 -6.81 -7.38 2.35
N VAL A 195 -7.34 -7.99 3.40
CA VAL A 195 -7.88 -7.32 4.60
C VAL A 195 -7.26 -7.93 5.85
N PHE A 196 -6.97 -7.12 6.88
CA PHE A 196 -6.33 -7.58 8.11
C PHE A 196 -7.17 -7.21 9.32
N PHE A 197 -7.19 -8.03 10.36
CA PHE A 197 -8.03 -7.74 11.52
C PHE A 197 -7.40 -6.76 12.51
N HIS A 198 -6.08 -6.72 12.61
CA HIS A 198 -5.39 -5.89 13.61
C HIS A 198 -5.11 -4.48 13.08
N GLU A 199 -5.33 -3.51 13.96
CA GLU A 199 -5.08 -2.09 13.73
C GLU A 199 -4.11 -1.52 14.78
N SER A 200 -3.72 -0.26 14.62
CA SER A 200 -2.86 0.45 15.60
C SER A 200 -3.56 0.80 16.93
N TYR A 201 -4.85 0.49 17.04
CA TYR A 201 -5.71 0.67 18.21
C TYR A 201 -6.51 -0.62 18.45
N PRO A 202 -7.01 -0.86 19.67
CA PRO A 202 -7.82 -2.04 19.93
C PRO A 202 -9.17 -1.94 19.22
N VAL A 203 -9.73 -3.08 18.83
CA VAL A 203 -11.04 -3.20 18.18
C VAL A 203 -11.89 -4.22 18.92
N ALA A 204 -13.05 -3.82 19.46
CA ALA A 204 -13.92 -4.74 20.17
C ALA A 204 -14.61 -5.72 19.22
N GLU A 205 -15.04 -5.28 18.03
CA GLU A 205 -15.54 -6.15 16.97
C GLU A 205 -15.13 -5.64 15.58
N GLN A 206 -14.40 -6.46 14.84
CA GLN A 206 -13.99 -6.23 13.44
C GLN A 206 -14.77 -7.19 12.54
N VAL A 207 -15.47 -6.65 11.54
CA VAL A 207 -16.29 -7.42 10.60
C VAL A 207 -15.91 -7.07 9.17
N TYR A 208 -15.59 -8.10 8.39
CA TYR A 208 -15.45 -8.02 6.94
C TYR A 208 -16.56 -8.85 6.29
N GLU A 209 -17.49 -8.20 5.60
CA GLU A 209 -18.58 -8.85 4.87
C GLU A 209 -18.44 -8.65 3.36
N PHE A 210 -18.58 -9.74 2.61
CA PHE A 210 -18.45 -9.77 1.16
C PHE A 210 -19.74 -10.31 0.55
N ARG A 211 -20.47 -9.49 -0.20
CA ARG A 211 -21.65 -9.91 -0.96
C ARG A 211 -21.24 -10.30 -2.37
N VAL A 212 -21.01 -11.60 -2.56
CA VAL A 212 -20.45 -12.15 -3.80
C VAL A 212 -21.57 -12.64 -4.72
N PRO A 213 -21.71 -12.09 -5.93
CA PRO A 213 -22.73 -12.56 -6.87
C PRO A 213 -22.38 -13.92 -7.50
N GLU A 214 -23.39 -14.73 -7.81
CA GLU A 214 -23.20 -16.08 -8.39
C GLU A 214 -22.53 -16.11 -9.78
N TRP A 215 -22.41 -14.95 -10.45
CA TRP A 215 -21.72 -14.85 -11.74
C TRP A 215 -20.19 -14.82 -11.64
N MET A 216 -19.61 -14.79 -10.44
CA MET A 216 -18.16 -14.85 -10.22
C MET A 216 -17.74 -15.93 -9.23
N GLN A 217 -16.48 -16.34 -9.32
CA GLN A 217 -15.83 -17.25 -8.39
C GLN A 217 -14.74 -16.50 -7.62
N ILE A 218 -14.83 -16.57 -6.30
CA ILE A 218 -13.88 -15.96 -5.37
C ILE A 218 -13.33 -17.01 -4.42
N GLU A 219 -12.09 -16.85 -3.99
CA GLU A 219 -11.45 -17.68 -2.98
C GLU A 219 -10.83 -16.77 -1.92
N PHE A 220 -11.09 -17.10 -0.65
CA PHE A 220 -10.52 -16.41 0.50
C PHE A 220 -9.40 -17.27 1.08
N ARG A 221 -8.16 -16.79 0.97
CA ARG A 221 -6.99 -17.48 1.51
C ARG A 221 -6.63 -16.90 2.87
N TYR A 222 -6.61 -17.75 3.89
CA TYR A 222 -6.41 -17.35 5.28
C TYR A 222 -4.94 -17.45 5.67
N PHE A 223 -4.40 -16.39 6.28
CA PHE A 223 -3.02 -16.33 6.76
C PHE A 223 -3.00 -15.94 8.24
N ASN A 224 -2.17 -16.61 9.05
CA ASN A 224 -2.00 -16.37 10.49
C ASN A 224 -3.29 -16.46 11.30
N PHE A 225 -4.21 -17.36 10.94
CA PHE A 225 -5.45 -17.58 11.69
C PHE A 225 -5.25 -18.46 12.93
N GLU A 226 -4.15 -19.22 12.97
CA GLU A 226 -3.81 -20.07 14.12
C GLU A 226 -3.67 -19.23 15.40
N GLY A 227 -4.26 -19.71 16.50
CA GLY A 227 -4.30 -18.99 17.77
C GLY A 227 -5.38 -17.89 17.87
N TYR A 228 -6.07 -17.54 16.78
CA TYR A 228 -7.10 -16.52 16.76
C TYR A 228 -8.51 -17.10 16.61
N LYS A 229 -9.47 -16.53 17.34
CA LYS A 229 -10.90 -16.88 17.22
C LYS A 229 -11.56 -16.00 16.16
N ILE A 230 -11.56 -16.48 14.93
CA ILE A 230 -12.17 -15.78 13.78
C ILE A 230 -13.39 -16.57 13.33
N GLU A 231 -14.57 -16.01 13.54
CA GLU A 231 -15.85 -16.58 13.13
C GLU A 231 -16.05 -16.37 11.63
N LYS A 232 -16.54 -17.41 10.94
CA LYS A 232 -16.81 -17.41 9.50
C LYS A 232 -18.29 -17.76 9.30
N LYS A 233 -19.04 -16.89 8.62
CA LYS A 233 -20.43 -17.14 8.24
C LYS A 233 -20.56 -17.13 6.73
N GLU A 234 -21.37 -18.04 6.23
CA GLU A 234 -21.79 -18.07 4.83
C GLU A 234 -23.31 -18.08 4.77
N THR A 235 -23.92 -17.25 3.92
CA THR A 235 -25.36 -17.25 3.70
C THR A 235 -25.68 -17.07 2.23
N LYS A 236 -26.50 -17.95 1.66
CA LYS A 236 -26.95 -17.89 0.27
C LYS A 236 -28.35 -17.30 0.21
N LYS A 237 -28.52 -16.15 -0.45
CA LYS A 237 -29.83 -15.50 -0.61
C LYS A 237 -29.87 -14.58 -1.82
N GLY A 238 -30.89 -14.74 -2.65
CA GLY A 238 -31.23 -13.78 -3.72
C GLY A 238 -30.18 -13.65 -4.83
N GLY A 239 -29.50 -14.73 -5.21
CA GLY A 239 -28.46 -14.73 -6.26
C GLY A 239 -27.07 -14.28 -5.78
N TYR A 240 -26.87 -14.24 -4.47
CA TYR A 240 -25.60 -13.88 -3.82
C TYR A 240 -25.23 -14.91 -2.76
N ILE A 241 -23.93 -15.05 -2.55
CA ILE A 241 -23.33 -15.70 -1.40
C ILE A 241 -22.67 -14.60 -0.56
N ASN A 242 -23.15 -14.40 0.66
CA ASN A 242 -22.57 -13.49 1.61
C ASN A 242 -21.58 -14.24 2.50
N TYR A 243 -20.34 -13.76 2.55
CA TYR A 243 -19.31 -14.26 3.47
C TYR A 243 -19.03 -13.19 4.51
N ALA A 244 -19.12 -13.53 5.80
CA ALA A 244 -18.74 -12.62 6.88
C ALA A 244 -17.64 -13.24 7.74
N PHE A 245 -16.60 -12.45 7.99
CA PHE A 245 -15.48 -12.80 8.86
C PHE A 245 -15.46 -11.85 10.05
N ILE A 246 -15.55 -12.41 11.26
CA ILE A 246 -15.74 -11.63 12.49
C ILE A 246 -14.64 -11.99 13.48
N MET A 247 -13.94 -10.99 13.99
CA MET A 247 -13.01 -11.14 15.09
C MET A 247 -13.39 -10.17 16.21
N ARG A 248 -13.40 -10.66 17.45
CA ARG A 248 -13.75 -9.88 18.63
C ARG A 248 -12.54 -9.73 19.54
N ASP A 249 -12.52 -8.64 20.29
CA ASP A 249 -11.46 -8.31 21.24
C ASP A 249 -10.07 -8.32 20.60
N VAL A 250 -9.95 -7.65 19.45
CA VAL A 250 -8.69 -7.53 18.71
C VAL A 250 -7.78 -6.54 19.45
N PRO A 251 -6.60 -6.98 19.91
CA PRO A 251 -5.65 -6.08 20.57
C PRO A 251 -5.03 -5.11 19.57
N ALA A 252 -4.57 -3.97 20.05
CA ALA A 252 -3.78 -3.03 19.26
C ALA A 252 -2.45 -3.66 18.83
N THR A 253 -2.04 -3.36 17.59
CA THR A 253 -0.71 -3.68 17.08
C THR A 253 0.31 -2.79 17.78
N LYS A 254 1.29 -3.40 18.46
CA LYS A 254 2.45 -2.68 18.98
C LYS A 254 3.47 -2.49 17.85
N SER A 255 3.92 -1.26 17.66
CA SER A 255 4.97 -0.96 16.68
C SER A 255 6.34 -1.04 17.33
N GLU A 256 7.20 -1.89 16.79
CA GLU A 256 8.59 -2.01 17.23
C GLU A 256 9.56 -1.63 16.11
N PHE A 257 10.72 -1.10 16.51
CA PHE A 257 11.77 -0.77 15.55
C PHE A 257 12.25 -2.03 14.83
N LYS A 258 12.27 -2.01 13.49
CA LYS A 258 12.65 -3.14 12.63
C LYS A 258 11.77 -4.39 12.76
N GLN A 259 10.52 -4.24 13.22
CA GLN A 259 9.56 -5.35 13.17
C GLN A 259 9.38 -5.86 11.73
N ILE A 260 9.11 -7.16 11.61
CA ILE A 260 8.77 -7.78 10.32
C ILE A 260 7.42 -7.25 9.83
N GLY A 261 7.17 -7.37 8.52
CA GLY A 261 5.92 -6.88 7.92
C GLY A 261 4.70 -7.55 8.55
N ARG A 262 3.60 -6.79 8.73
CA ARG A 262 2.39 -7.28 9.44
C ARG A 262 1.79 -8.56 8.85
N ALA A 263 2.00 -8.81 7.55
CA ALA A 263 1.58 -10.04 6.88
C ALA A 263 2.25 -11.32 7.42
N PHE A 264 3.41 -11.23 8.10
CA PHE A 264 4.03 -12.39 8.74
C PHE A 264 3.35 -12.80 10.04
N THR A 265 2.67 -11.89 10.73
CA THR A 265 2.25 -12.10 12.12
C THR A 265 0.75 -11.94 12.33
N HIS A 266 0.10 -11.03 11.61
CA HIS A 266 -1.29 -10.70 11.87
C HIS A 266 -2.25 -11.52 10.99
N PRO A 267 -3.39 -11.96 11.56
CA PRO A 267 -4.43 -12.64 10.80
C PRO A 267 -4.95 -11.75 9.69
N HIS A 268 -4.98 -12.28 8.49
CA HIS A 268 -5.48 -11.58 7.31
C HIS A 268 -6.00 -12.53 6.25
N ILE A 269 -6.81 -11.97 5.35
CA ILE A 269 -7.44 -12.69 4.25
C ILE A 269 -6.88 -12.10 2.96
N VAL A 270 -6.36 -12.95 2.07
CA VAL A 270 -6.09 -12.58 0.69
C VAL A 270 -7.32 -12.93 -0.14
N ILE A 271 -7.81 -11.94 -0.91
CA ILE A 271 -9.01 -12.07 -1.74
C ILE A 271 -8.58 -12.38 -3.17
N GLN A 272 -8.97 -13.56 -3.66
CA GLN A 272 -8.64 -14.04 -4.99
C GLN A 272 -9.90 -14.14 -5.84
N VAL A 273 -10.02 -13.34 -6.91
CA VAL A 273 -11.05 -13.54 -7.93
C VAL A 273 -10.53 -14.52 -8.96
N LYS A 274 -11.14 -15.72 -9.05
CA LYS A 274 -10.68 -16.80 -9.93
C LYS A 274 -11.21 -16.64 -11.35
N SER A 275 -12.50 -16.35 -11.49
CA SER A 275 -13.18 -16.18 -12.77
C SER A 275 -14.48 -15.39 -12.61
N PHE A 276 -15.02 -14.86 -13.71
CA PHE A 276 -16.30 -14.15 -13.71
C PHE A 276 -16.98 -14.15 -15.08
N LYS A 277 -18.31 -14.09 -15.09
CA LYS A 277 -19.11 -14.08 -16.33
C LYS A 277 -19.50 -12.66 -16.75
N ASN A 278 -19.21 -12.29 -17.99
CA ASN A 278 -19.61 -11.01 -18.59
C ASN A 278 -20.26 -11.25 -19.97
N LYS A 279 -21.52 -10.84 -20.14
CA LYS A 279 -22.31 -11.05 -21.39
C LYS A 279 -22.24 -12.49 -21.96
N GLY A 280 -22.30 -13.50 -21.09
CA GLY A 280 -22.27 -14.92 -21.48
C GLY A 280 -20.86 -15.52 -21.64
N GLU A 281 -19.82 -14.70 -21.67
CA GLU A 281 -18.42 -15.12 -21.71
C GLU A 281 -17.90 -15.36 -20.29
N THR A 282 -17.16 -16.45 -20.07
CA THR A 282 -16.41 -16.67 -18.82
C THR A 282 -15.01 -16.13 -18.99
N LEU A 283 -14.67 -15.11 -18.21
CA LEU A 283 -13.36 -14.47 -18.20
C LEU A 283 -12.55 -14.96 -17.01
N GLN A 284 -11.25 -15.12 -17.22
CA GLN A 284 -10.32 -15.50 -16.16
C GLN A 284 -10.00 -14.28 -15.29
N GLY A 285 -10.01 -14.51 -13.97
CA GLY A 285 -9.38 -13.63 -12.99
C GLY A 285 -7.93 -14.07 -12.77
N PHE A 286 -7.48 -14.05 -11.52
CA PHE A 286 -6.22 -14.66 -11.10
C PHE A 286 -6.52 -15.98 -10.41
N ASP A 287 -6.78 -17.04 -11.18
CA ASP A 287 -7.03 -18.39 -10.67
C ASP A 287 -5.71 -19.07 -10.24
N ASN A 288 -4.65 -18.88 -11.02
CA ASN A 288 -3.35 -19.47 -10.79
C ASN A 288 -2.21 -18.54 -11.23
N VAL A 289 -0.96 -18.95 -10.97
CA VAL A 289 0.24 -18.14 -11.26
C VAL A 289 0.41 -17.83 -12.74
N ASN A 290 -0.10 -18.65 -13.67
CA ASN A 290 -0.03 -18.34 -15.10
C ASN A 290 -0.83 -17.08 -15.44
N ASP A 291 -1.96 -16.83 -14.77
CA ASP A 291 -2.79 -15.66 -15.03
C ASP A 291 -2.07 -14.37 -14.63
N ILE A 292 -1.38 -14.39 -13.49
CA ILE A 292 -0.52 -13.29 -13.05
C ILE A 292 0.63 -13.09 -14.02
N TYR A 293 1.29 -14.19 -14.41
CA TYR A 293 2.40 -14.11 -15.36
C TYR A 293 1.95 -13.49 -16.69
N ASN A 294 0.82 -13.95 -17.25
CA ASN A 294 0.28 -13.42 -18.50
C ASN A 294 -0.06 -11.94 -18.40
N TRP A 295 -0.64 -11.51 -17.28
CA TRP A 295 -0.91 -10.10 -17.02
C TRP A 295 0.39 -9.29 -16.92
N ASN A 296 1.35 -9.72 -16.09
CA ASN A 296 2.65 -9.09 -15.94
C ASN A 296 3.44 -9.03 -17.26
N ASN A 297 3.42 -10.09 -18.07
CA ASN A 297 4.10 -10.19 -19.34
C ASN A 297 3.46 -9.26 -20.39
N ARG A 298 2.12 -9.15 -20.42
CA ARG A 298 1.44 -8.13 -21.23
C ARG A 298 1.91 -6.73 -20.86
N LEU A 299 1.96 -6.40 -19.57
CA LEU A 299 2.43 -5.09 -19.10
C LEU A 299 3.92 -4.85 -19.40
N TYR A 300 4.77 -5.87 -19.28
CA TYR A 300 6.17 -5.78 -19.70
C TYR A 300 6.30 -5.49 -21.19
N LYS A 301 5.54 -6.17 -22.05
CA LYS A 301 5.53 -5.94 -23.51
C LYS A 301 5.07 -4.52 -23.86
N MET A 302 4.23 -3.88 -23.05
CA MET A 302 3.83 -2.48 -23.22
C MET A 302 4.96 -1.46 -22.99
N ALA A 303 6.09 -1.86 -22.40
CA ALA A 303 7.26 -0.99 -22.27
C ALA A 303 7.86 -0.59 -23.63
N ASN A 304 7.57 -1.35 -24.69
CA ASN A 304 7.97 -1.05 -26.07
C ASN A 304 9.48 -0.77 -26.21
N ASN A 305 10.29 -1.72 -25.74
CA ASN A 305 11.75 -1.63 -25.80
C ASN A 305 12.24 -1.59 -27.26
N ASP A 306 13.17 -0.69 -27.55
CA ASP A 306 13.92 -0.64 -28.82
C ASP A 306 15.42 -0.91 -28.57
N PRO A 307 15.87 -2.17 -28.67
CA PRO A 307 17.28 -2.53 -28.43
C PRO A 307 18.26 -1.83 -29.37
N SER A 308 17.83 -1.34 -30.54
CA SER A 308 18.72 -0.65 -31.48
C SER A 308 19.29 0.64 -30.89
N LYS A 309 18.53 1.30 -29.99
CA LYS A 309 18.94 2.53 -29.29
C LYS A 309 20.01 2.29 -28.23
N LEU A 310 20.17 1.05 -27.78
CA LEU A 310 21.12 0.68 -26.72
C LEU A 310 22.53 0.39 -27.28
N LYS A 311 22.64 0.03 -28.57
CA LYS A 311 23.88 -0.49 -29.20
C LYS A 311 25.10 0.40 -28.95
N SER A 312 24.98 1.70 -29.21
CA SER A 312 26.12 2.64 -29.08
C SER A 312 26.65 2.70 -27.65
N GLN A 313 25.75 2.74 -26.65
CA GLN A 313 26.17 2.73 -25.25
C GLN A 313 26.76 1.37 -24.85
N LEU A 314 26.15 0.27 -25.28
CA LEU A 314 26.64 -1.07 -24.99
C LEU A 314 28.08 -1.26 -25.51
N SER A 315 28.34 -0.87 -26.77
CA SER A 315 29.68 -0.95 -27.36
C SER A 315 30.74 -0.20 -26.53
N LYS A 316 30.39 0.95 -25.96
CA LYS A 316 31.29 1.71 -25.07
C LYS A 316 31.54 0.99 -23.74
N ILE A 317 30.50 0.38 -23.17
CA ILE A 317 30.62 -0.35 -21.88
C ILE A 317 31.57 -1.55 -22.03
N VAL A 318 31.50 -2.26 -23.16
CA VAL A 318 32.22 -3.53 -23.37
C VAL A 318 33.53 -3.41 -24.16
N ALA A 319 33.90 -2.22 -24.65
CA ALA A 319 35.00 -2.00 -25.60
C ALA A 319 36.32 -2.68 -25.19
N ASP A 320 36.70 -2.55 -23.91
CA ASP A 320 37.98 -3.06 -23.38
C ASP A 320 37.84 -4.37 -22.59
N LYS A 321 36.68 -5.05 -22.69
CA LYS A 321 36.39 -6.27 -21.92
C LYS A 321 36.66 -7.50 -22.78
N LYS A 322 37.60 -8.33 -22.34
CA LYS A 322 38.13 -9.47 -23.11
C LYS A 322 37.29 -10.72 -22.90
N THR A 323 36.81 -10.93 -21.68
CA THR A 323 36.04 -12.12 -21.28
C THR A 323 34.56 -11.80 -21.11
N ASP A 324 33.71 -12.83 -21.24
CA ASP A 324 32.27 -12.66 -21.03
C ASP A 324 31.93 -12.16 -19.62
N ILE A 325 32.64 -12.66 -18.61
CA ILE A 325 32.44 -12.23 -17.23
C ILE A 325 32.81 -10.76 -17.01
N GLU A 326 33.85 -10.27 -17.68
CA GLU A 326 34.21 -8.85 -17.64
C GLU A 326 33.14 -7.98 -18.31
N LYS A 327 32.56 -8.44 -19.43
CA LYS A 327 31.46 -7.75 -20.12
C LYS A 327 30.21 -7.68 -19.26
N ILE A 328 29.80 -8.82 -18.71
CA ILE A 328 28.62 -8.93 -17.83
C ILE A 328 28.76 -8.01 -16.61
N ARG A 329 29.91 -8.05 -15.92
CA ARG A 329 30.18 -7.16 -14.77
C ARG A 329 30.16 -5.69 -15.18
N ALA A 330 30.79 -5.34 -16.30
CA ALA A 330 30.81 -3.97 -16.78
C ALA A 330 29.39 -3.45 -17.07
N ILE A 331 28.53 -4.28 -17.67
CA ILE A 331 27.13 -3.94 -17.92
C ILE A 331 26.36 -3.76 -16.60
N TYR A 332 26.47 -4.72 -15.68
CA TYR A 332 25.78 -4.68 -14.38
C TYR A 332 26.16 -3.43 -13.58
N TYR A 333 27.45 -3.21 -13.38
CA TYR A 333 27.95 -2.06 -12.62
C TYR A 333 27.68 -0.73 -13.32
N TRP A 334 27.71 -0.69 -14.66
CA TRP A 334 27.34 0.53 -15.37
C TRP A 334 25.89 0.93 -15.10
N VAL A 335 24.95 -0.03 -15.07
CA VAL A 335 23.55 0.27 -14.71
C VAL A 335 23.45 0.74 -13.25
N GLN A 336 24.10 0.03 -12.32
CA GLN A 336 24.14 0.37 -10.88
C GLN A 336 24.70 1.78 -10.62
N ASP A 337 25.76 2.16 -11.33
CA ASP A 337 26.49 3.41 -11.10
C ASP A 337 25.96 4.61 -11.91
N LYS A 338 25.45 4.37 -13.12
CA LYS A 338 25.10 5.43 -14.07
C LYS A 338 23.61 5.69 -14.19
N ILE A 339 22.77 4.87 -13.56
CA ILE A 339 21.33 5.06 -13.53
C ILE A 339 20.90 5.37 -12.09
N ARG A 340 20.33 6.54 -11.89
CA ARG A 340 19.83 6.96 -10.58
C ARG A 340 18.51 6.26 -10.29
N TYR A 341 18.38 5.66 -9.10
CA TYR A 341 17.10 5.14 -8.65
C TYR A 341 16.12 6.29 -8.40
N ILE A 342 15.04 6.31 -9.16
CA ILE A 342 13.95 7.27 -9.02
C ILE A 342 12.64 6.52 -9.24
N ALA A 343 11.85 6.34 -8.18
CA ALA A 343 10.57 5.65 -8.34
C ALA A 343 9.51 6.53 -9.00
N TYR A 344 8.85 5.99 -10.03
CA TYR A 344 7.70 6.59 -10.71
C TYR A 344 6.54 5.59 -10.73
N GLU A 345 5.55 5.77 -9.86
CA GLU A 345 4.50 4.78 -9.57
C GLU A 345 3.10 5.35 -9.88
N ASP A 346 2.97 6.16 -10.93
CA ASP A 346 1.68 6.74 -11.32
C ASP A 346 0.82 5.76 -12.14
N GLY A 347 -0.25 5.24 -11.52
CA GLY A 347 -1.19 4.33 -12.16
C GLY A 347 -0.48 3.09 -12.71
N TYR A 348 -0.69 2.78 -14.00
CA TYR A 348 -0.08 1.60 -14.62
C TYR A 348 1.44 1.68 -14.75
N SER A 349 2.05 2.85 -14.60
CA SER A 349 3.51 2.99 -14.54
C SER A 349 4.11 2.29 -13.32
N GLY A 350 3.31 2.06 -12.26
CA GLY A 350 3.70 1.22 -11.13
C GLY A 350 3.88 -0.27 -11.49
N TYR A 351 3.42 -0.70 -12.66
CA TYR A 351 3.50 -2.08 -13.14
C TYR A 351 4.22 -2.23 -14.49
N ILE A 352 4.06 -1.27 -15.39
CA ILE A 352 4.72 -1.23 -16.70
C ILE A 352 6.14 -0.66 -16.49
N PRO A 353 7.21 -1.40 -16.82
CA PRO A 353 8.56 -0.84 -16.78
C PRO A 353 8.69 0.32 -17.76
N SER A 354 9.43 1.36 -17.39
CA SER A 354 9.92 2.32 -18.39
C SER A 354 10.74 1.61 -19.45
N SER A 355 10.63 2.06 -20.71
CA SER A 355 11.38 1.48 -21.81
C SER A 355 12.89 1.57 -21.55
N ALA A 356 13.66 0.59 -22.01
CA ALA A 356 15.10 0.58 -21.79
C ALA A 356 15.79 1.82 -22.39
N GLN A 357 15.34 2.27 -23.57
CA GLN A 357 15.86 3.48 -24.21
C GLN A 357 15.57 4.75 -23.40
N ASP A 358 14.41 4.86 -22.74
CA ASP A 358 14.08 6.02 -21.94
C ASP A 358 14.91 6.06 -20.65
N VAL A 359 15.06 4.92 -19.97
CA VAL A 359 15.95 4.81 -18.80
C VAL A 359 17.39 5.17 -19.19
N LEU A 360 17.86 4.69 -20.35
CA LEU A 360 19.20 5.02 -20.86
C LEU A 360 19.36 6.52 -21.15
N ASN A 361 18.36 7.16 -21.77
CA ASN A 361 18.41 8.57 -22.15
C ASN A 361 18.31 9.48 -20.91
N ASN A 362 17.39 9.16 -20.01
CA ASN A 362 17.08 9.97 -18.83
C ASN A 362 18.07 9.76 -17.67
N LYS A 363 18.83 8.65 -17.68
CA LYS A 363 19.76 8.26 -16.61
C LYS A 363 19.09 8.06 -15.25
N TYR A 364 17.80 7.73 -15.24
CA TYR A 364 17.09 7.31 -14.04
C TYR A 364 16.03 6.25 -14.35
N GLY A 365 15.66 5.48 -13.34
CA GLY A 365 14.58 4.51 -13.41
C GLY A 365 14.22 3.98 -12.02
N ASP A 366 13.04 3.38 -11.91
CA ASP A 366 12.65 2.63 -10.72
C ASP A 366 13.17 1.18 -10.79
N CYS A 367 12.75 0.30 -9.88
CA CYS A 367 13.20 -1.09 -9.90
C CYS A 367 12.90 -1.82 -11.21
N LYS A 368 11.74 -1.56 -11.81
CA LYS A 368 11.31 -2.16 -13.07
C LYS A 368 12.12 -1.55 -14.23
N GLY A 369 12.31 -0.24 -14.25
CA GLY A 369 13.10 0.45 -15.27
C GLY A 369 14.57 -0.01 -15.29
N MET A 370 15.22 -0.06 -14.12
CA MET A 370 16.61 -0.51 -14.00
C MET A 370 16.77 -1.99 -14.36
N ALA A 371 15.87 -2.86 -13.89
CA ALA A 371 15.86 -4.28 -14.26
C ALA A 371 15.59 -4.48 -15.76
N ASN A 372 14.71 -3.69 -16.37
CA ASN A 372 14.43 -3.75 -17.80
C ASN A 372 15.68 -3.35 -18.61
N LEU A 373 16.30 -2.21 -18.30
CA LEU A 373 17.52 -1.76 -18.98
C LEU A 373 18.67 -2.78 -18.86
N LEU A 374 18.90 -3.32 -17.66
CA LEU A 374 19.93 -4.35 -17.45
C LEU A 374 19.65 -5.60 -18.28
N SER A 375 18.40 -6.07 -18.29
CA SER A 375 17.99 -7.24 -19.08
C SER A 375 18.21 -7.00 -20.57
N GLU A 376 17.80 -5.85 -21.10
CA GLU A 376 17.94 -5.53 -22.53
C GLU A 376 19.41 -5.33 -22.94
N PHE A 377 20.26 -4.74 -22.10
CA PHE A 377 21.69 -4.66 -22.38
C PHE A 377 22.36 -6.03 -22.44
N LEU A 378 22.08 -6.91 -21.47
CA LEU A 378 22.66 -8.24 -21.43
C LEU A 378 22.18 -9.11 -22.61
N LYS A 379 20.88 -9.06 -22.95
CA LYS A 379 20.34 -9.71 -24.15
C LYS A 379 21.02 -9.23 -25.42
N LEU A 380 21.17 -7.90 -25.58
CA LEU A 380 21.82 -7.32 -26.76
C LEU A 380 23.31 -7.68 -26.85
N ALA A 381 23.96 -7.96 -25.71
CA ALA A 381 25.32 -8.47 -25.64
C ALA A 381 25.43 -9.99 -25.91
N GLY A 382 24.31 -10.69 -26.13
CA GLY A 382 24.27 -12.11 -26.46
C GLY A 382 24.10 -13.05 -25.25
N TYR A 383 23.69 -12.54 -24.08
CA TYR A 383 23.50 -13.34 -22.87
C TYR A 383 22.02 -13.64 -22.59
N ASP A 384 21.74 -14.78 -21.97
CA ASP A 384 20.38 -15.14 -21.51
C ASP A 384 20.05 -14.39 -20.22
N ALA A 385 19.53 -13.18 -20.36
CA ALA A 385 19.06 -12.34 -19.27
C ALA A 385 17.56 -12.10 -19.36
N ARG A 386 16.87 -12.17 -18.22
CA ARG A 386 15.42 -12.19 -18.15
C ARG A 386 14.91 -11.25 -17.06
N PHE A 387 13.93 -10.43 -17.42
CA PHE A 387 13.21 -9.59 -16.46
C PHE A 387 12.52 -10.50 -15.42
N THR A 388 12.61 -10.13 -14.15
CA THR A 388 12.17 -10.99 -13.04
C THR A 388 11.40 -10.19 -12.01
N TRP A 389 10.17 -10.63 -11.70
CA TRP A 389 9.39 -10.10 -10.59
C TRP A 389 9.75 -10.84 -9.29
N ILE A 390 9.83 -10.12 -8.18
CA ILE A 390 10.17 -10.73 -6.90
C ILE A 390 9.54 -9.97 -5.73
N GLY A 391 9.14 -10.72 -4.70
CA GLY A 391 8.77 -10.16 -3.40
C GLY A 391 9.99 -10.00 -2.51
N THR A 392 10.10 -8.90 -1.76
CA THR A 392 11.16 -8.74 -0.75
C THR A 392 10.85 -9.47 0.54
N ARG A 393 11.83 -9.53 1.45
CA ARG A 393 11.69 -10.02 2.83
C ARG A 393 10.62 -9.31 3.66
N GLN A 394 10.06 -8.20 3.20
CA GLN A 394 8.95 -7.52 3.89
C GLN A 394 7.60 -8.22 3.72
N ILE A 395 7.47 -9.14 2.75
CA ILE A 395 6.24 -9.90 2.50
C ILE A 395 6.48 -11.42 2.58
N PRO A 396 5.52 -12.20 3.14
CA PRO A 396 5.69 -13.63 3.39
C PRO A 396 5.33 -14.53 2.20
N TYR A 397 4.80 -13.97 1.12
CA TYR A 397 4.15 -14.78 0.09
C TYR A 397 5.14 -15.48 -0.84
N GLN A 398 4.65 -16.59 -1.39
CA GLN A 398 5.23 -17.40 -2.47
C GLN A 398 4.56 -17.03 -3.81
N GLN A 399 5.24 -17.25 -4.93
CA GLN A 399 4.73 -16.98 -6.28
C GLN A 399 3.53 -17.86 -6.64
N SER A 400 3.36 -18.99 -5.96
CA SER A 400 2.18 -19.87 -6.11
C SER A 400 0.88 -19.21 -5.66
N LEU A 401 0.93 -18.13 -4.85
CA LEU A 401 -0.24 -17.36 -4.46
C LEU A 401 -0.66 -16.42 -5.61
N PRO A 402 -1.84 -16.60 -6.22
CA PRO A 402 -2.28 -15.78 -7.34
C PRO A 402 -2.89 -14.44 -6.85
N ALA A 403 -2.06 -13.56 -6.27
CA ALA A 403 -2.44 -12.19 -5.91
C ALA A 403 -1.34 -11.16 -6.23
N LEU A 404 -1.71 -9.88 -6.43
CA LEU A 404 -0.74 -8.81 -6.68
C LEU A 404 0.18 -8.50 -5.48
N CYS A 405 -0.19 -8.95 -4.27
CA CYS A 405 0.62 -8.72 -3.08
C CYS A 405 1.87 -9.61 -2.99
N VAL A 406 2.09 -10.55 -3.92
CA VAL A 406 3.25 -11.47 -3.91
C VAL A 406 4.56 -10.83 -4.34
N ASN A 407 4.49 -9.75 -5.12
CA ASN A 407 5.65 -9.02 -5.61
C ASN A 407 5.61 -7.58 -5.13
N ASN A 408 6.79 -7.00 -4.90
CA ASN A 408 6.94 -5.57 -4.59
C ASN A 408 8.27 -5.01 -5.11
N HIS A 409 8.98 -5.79 -5.95
CA HIS A 409 10.27 -5.44 -6.53
C HIS A 409 10.48 -6.15 -7.87
N ALA A 410 11.46 -5.69 -8.65
CA ALA A 410 11.87 -6.28 -9.92
C ALA A 410 13.39 -6.27 -10.07
N ILE A 411 13.95 -7.33 -10.66
CA ILE A 411 15.39 -7.56 -10.86
C ILE A 411 15.65 -8.22 -12.23
N THR A 412 16.92 -8.48 -12.56
CA THR A 412 17.30 -9.29 -13.72
C THR A 412 17.86 -10.64 -13.28
N THR A 413 17.34 -11.73 -13.85
CA THR A 413 17.98 -13.04 -13.72
C THR A 413 18.83 -13.32 -14.96
N LEU A 414 20.10 -13.66 -14.77
CA LEU A 414 21.05 -14.01 -15.82
C LEU A 414 21.43 -15.50 -15.72
N TYR A 415 21.29 -16.24 -16.80
CA TYR A 415 21.81 -17.61 -16.94
C TYR A 415 23.17 -17.56 -17.64
N PHE A 416 24.24 -17.89 -16.93
CA PHE A 416 25.60 -17.84 -17.47
C PHE A 416 26.50 -18.92 -16.87
N GLY A 417 27.21 -19.67 -17.72
CA GLY A 417 28.14 -20.72 -17.28
C GLY A 417 27.49 -21.83 -16.45
N GLY A 418 26.23 -22.18 -16.75
CA GLY A 418 25.46 -23.19 -16.01
C GLY A 418 24.98 -22.74 -14.62
N LYS A 419 25.03 -21.43 -14.32
CA LYS A 419 24.58 -20.84 -13.06
C LYS A 419 23.56 -19.73 -13.30
N GLU A 420 22.66 -19.57 -12.35
CA GLU A 420 21.75 -18.41 -12.25
C GLU A 420 22.36 -17.29 -11.39
N TYR A 421 22.28 -16.06 -11.88
CA TYR A 421 22.66 -14.85 -11.16
C TYR A 421 21.42 -13.95 -11.01
N PHE A 422 21.09 -13.59 -9.76
CA PHE A 422 19.98 -12.69 -9.44
C PHE A 422 20.51 -11.27 -9.25
N LEU A 423 20.55 -10.52 -10.35
CA LEU A 423 21.19 -9.21 -10.42
C LEU A 423 20.18 -8.11 -10.04
N ASP A 424 20.38 -7.52 -8.86
CA ASP A 424 19.64 -6.32 -8.42
C ASP A 424 20.48 -5.07 -8.65
N ALA A 425 20.21 -4.34 -9.73
CA ALA A 425 20.92 -3.09 -10.05
C ALA A 425 20.45 -1.90 -9.20
N THR A 426 19.39 -2.05 -8.41
CA THR A 426 18.88 -0.98 -7.52
C THR A 426 19.70 -0.87 -6.23
N GLU A 427 20.46 -1.92 -5.92
CA GLU A 427 21.32 -1.99 -4.73
C GLU A 427 22.71 -1.50 -5.09
N LYS A 428 23.10 -0.31 -4.58
CA LYS A 428 24.27 0.43 -5.08
C LYS A 428 25.63 -0.26 -4.83
N TYR A 429 25.74 -1.11 -3.83
CA TYR A 429 27.04 -1.63 -3.37
C TYR A 429 27.10 -3.16 -3.34
N ILE A 430 26.16 -3.84 -3.99
CA ILE A 430 26.16 -5.31 -4.07
C ILE A 430 27.09 -5.73 -5.22
N PRO A 431 28.14 -6.53 -4.95
CA PRO A 431 29.02 -7.07 -5.99
C PRO A 431 28.31 -8.07 -6.89
N PHE A 432 28.79 -8.21 -8.12
CA PHE A 432 28.37 -9.27 -9.02
C PHE A 432 28.62 -10.65 -8.39
N GLY A 433 27.59 -11.48 -8.36
CA GLY A 433 27.64 -12.83 -7.77
C GLY A 433 27.10 -12.91 -6.34
N GLU A 434 26.82 -11.76 -5.71
CA GLU A 434 26.14 -11.70 -4.42
C GLU A 434 24.66 -11.35 -4.56
N ASN A 435 23.82 -11.93 -3.69
CA ASN A 435 22.39 -11.67 -3.67
C ASN A 435 22.08 -10.57 -2.64
N ALA A 436 21.31 -9.56 -3.05
CA ALA A 436 20.88 -8.51 -2.12
C ALA A 436 20.06 -9.08 -0.95
N TYR A 437 20.36 -8.64 0.29
CA TYR A 437 19.71 -9.13 1.51
C TYR A 437 18.17 -9.16 1.40
N ARG A 438 17.58 -8.11 0.82
CA ARG A 438 16.12 -7.95 0.67
C ARG A 438 15.43 -9.04 -0.17
N ILE A 439 16.15 -9.75 -1.04
CA ILE A 439 15.61 -10.80 -1.92
C ILE A 439 16.07 -12.22 -1.55
N GLN A 440 17.04 -12.38 -0.66
CA GLN A 440 17.53 -13.70 -0.26
C GLN A 440 16.42 -14.55 0.37
N GLY A 441 16.26 -15.78 -0.11
CA GLY A 441 15.22 -16.74 0.30
C GLY A 441 13.85 -16.48 -0.32
N LYS A 442 13.73 -15.54 -1.26
CA LYS A 442 12.48 -15.20 -1.94
C LYS A 442 12.40 -15.89 -3.31
N GLU A 443 11.19 -16.18 -3.74
CA GLU A 443 10.92 -16.76 -5.06
C GLU A 443 10.87 -15.67 -6.13
N ALA A 444 11.68 -15.84 -7.17
CA ALA A 444 11.73 -15.01 -8.36
C ALA A 444 10.83 -15.62 -9.45
N LEU A 445 9.90 -14.83 -9.97
CA LEU A 445 9.09 -15.15 -11.16
C LEU A 445 9.82 -14.61 -12.40
N ILE A 446 10.52 -15.51 -13.10
CA ILE A 446 11.43 -15.18 -14.19
C ILE A 446 10.69 -15.30 -15.52
N THR A 447 10.64 -14.21 -16.27
CA THR A 447 10.01 -14.18 -17.60
C THR A 447 10.72 -15.12 -18.57
N ASN A 448 9.99 -16.00 -19.26
CA ASN A 448 10.52 -16.90 -20.28
C ASN A 448 9.58 -16.94 -21.51
N ASN A 449 9.49 -15.81 -22.22
CA ASN A 449 8.58 -15.60 -23.35
C ASN A 449 7.11 -15.81 -22.96
N ASP A 450 6.48 -16.89 -23.42
CA ASP A 450 5.09 -17.25 -23.07
C ASP A 450 5.01 -18.23 -21.89
N LYS A 451 6.15 -18.55 -21.27
CA LYS A 451 6.30 -19.35 -20.05
C LYS A 451 7.02 -18.55 -18.97
N PHE A 452 7.16 -19.12 -17.78
CA PHE A 452 7.99 -18.57 -16.71
C PHE A 452 8.72 -19.67 -15.97
N ASP A 453 9.79 -19.29 -15.28
CA ASP A 453 10.45 -20.13 -14.28
C ASP A 453 10.21 -19.52 -12.89
N ILE A 454 10.07 -20.38 -11.87
CA ILE A 454 10.10 -19.96 -10.46
C ILE A 454 11.37 -20.52 -9.84
N LYS A 455 12.22 -19.64 -9.32
CA LYS A 455 13.48 -20.02 -8.66
C LYS A 455 13.59 -19.31 -7.31
N THR A 456 14.13 -20.00 -6.31
CA THR A 456 14.42 -19.38 -5.01
C THR A 456 15.80 -18.74 -5.05
N VAL A 457 15.90 -17.47 -4.68
CA VAL A 457 17.17 -16.78 -4.51
C VAL A 457 17.93 -17.41 -3.34
N PRO A 458 19.15 -17.95 -3.54
CA PRO A 458 19.91 -18.55 -2.46
C PRO A 458 20.18 -17.58 -1.31
N LEU A 459 20.17 -18.10 -0.08
CA LEU A 459 20.70 -17.39 1.08
C LEU A 459 22.22 -17.28 0.95
N THR A 460 22.77 -16.11 1.27
CA THR A 460 24.21 -15.96 1.41
C THR A 460 24.62 -16.54 2.76
N THR A 461 25.53 -17.52 2.77
CA THR A 461 26.03 -18.11 4.03
C THR A 461 27.21 -17.29 4.53
N GLY A 462 27.40 -17.22 5.86
CA GLY A 462 28.51 -16.47 6.46
C GLY A 462 29.90 -16.95 6.03
N GLU A 463 30.03 -18.17 5.48
CA GLU A 463 31.27 -18.67 4.90
C GLU A 463 31.69 -17.92 3.63
N GLN A 464 30.72 -17.37 2.88
CA GLN A 464 30.99 -16.58 1.67
C GLN A 464 31.50 -15.17 1.98
N HIS A 465 31.43 -14.73 3.25
CA HIS A 465 31.92 -13.43 3.73
C HIS A 465 33.27 -13.53 4.47
N LYS A 466 33.89 -14.71 4.53
CA LYS A 466 35.24 -14.87 5.06
C LYS A 466 36.25 -14.53 3.97
N THR A 467 36.52 -13.23 3.82
CA THR A 467 37.71 -12.72 3.13
C THR A 467 38.90 -12.67 4.05
#